data_AF-A0A176WXW9-F1
#
_entry.id   AF-A0A176WXW9-F1
#
_cell.length_a   1.000
_cell.length_b   1.000
_cell.length_c   1.000
_cell.angle_alpha   90.00
_cell.angle_beta   90.00
_cell.angle_gamma   90.00
#
_symmetry.space_group_name_H-M   'P 1'
#
loop_
_entity.id
_entity.type
_entity.pdbx_description
1 polymer ?
#
loop_
_entity_poly.entity_id
_entity_poly.type
_entity_poly.pdbx_seq_one_letter_code
_entity_poly.pdbx_strand_id
1 'polypeptide(L)'
;MSCLSRSLLRSFALLSIVLALTAGPLGLPRSAYALSELKPAQKNESEPQKQGGEQPQQAQPAEPDEVEGDSDGIPLPDPLVDRSAGQTNPQTSKPADNGPEMSVVIEHDISKAPEAVRKLRQQIIDAASSGDIEKLRPFIAAGQKEFRIDGNDAEDPIAALKSYSGDPDGLEVLAIIIDLLSTGYAHVDAGTPDEAYVFPYFAVKALNTLTAPEKVELLRIITAGDLADMQEYGNYSFYRIGISPDGKWKFFTAGD
;
A
#
# COMPACT_ATOMS: atom_id res chain seq x y z
N MET A 1 -48.13 -55.25 -7.09
CA MET A 1 -48.41 -54.94 -5.67
C MET A 1 -47.86 -53.53 -5.43
N SER A 2 -48.56 -52.47 -5.88
CA SER A 2 -49.58 -51.67 -5.12
C SER A 2 -48.95 -51.04 -3.87
N CYS A 3 -48.87 -49.73 -3.63
CA CYS A 3 -49.74 -48.57 -3.93
C CYS A 3 -48.84 -47.31 -4.12
N LEU A 4 -49.04 -46.38 -5.08
CA LEU A 4 -50.10 -45.38 -5.28
C LEU A 4 -50.32 -44.35 -4.14
N SER A 5 -49.77 -43.15 -4.38
CA SER A 5 -50.42 -41.82 -4.41
C SER A 5 -51.41 -41.42 -3.31
N ARG A 6 -51.06 -40.37 -2.56
CA ARG A 6 -51.95 -39.38 -1.89
C ARG A 6 -51.14 -38.07 -1.77
N SER A 7 -51.63 -36.84 -1.96
CA SER A 7 -52.93 -36.29 -2.36
C SER A 7 -52.68 -34.82 -2.73
N LEU A 8 -53.41 -34.35 -3.74
CA LEU A 8 -53.50 -32.96 -4.20
C LEU A 8 -54.24 -32.04 -3.20
N LEU A 9 -53.90 -30.74 -3.31
CA LEU A 9 -54.72 -29.51 -3.23
C LEU A 9 -55.94 -29.43 -2.30
N ARG A 10 -55.94 -28.40 -1.42
CA ARG A 10 -57.07 -27.50 -1.02
C ARG A 10 -56.42 -26.18 -0.53
N SER A 11 -56.49 -25.00 -1.17
CA SER A 11 -57.57 -24.10 -1.61
C SER A 11 -58.35 -23.36 -0.50
N PHE A 12 -58.68 -22.09 -0.79
CA PHE A 12 -59.41 -21.03 -0.03
C PHE A 12 -58.53 -20.11 0.86
N ALA A 13 -58.21 -18.84 0.56
CA ALA A 13 -58.87 -17.65 -0.02
C ALA A 13 -59.54 -16.70 1.02
N LEU A 14 -59.14 -15.41 0.95
CA LEU A 14 -59.79 -14.17 1.46
C LEU A 14 -59.70 -13.94 2.99
N LEU A 15 -59.50 -12.74 3.57
CA LEU A 15 -59.93 -11.37 3.23
C LEU A 15 -59.30 -10.32 4.21
N SER A 16 -59.26 -9.04 3.80
CA SER A 16 -59.26 -7.78 4.61
C SER A 16 -57.91 -7.24 5.13
N ILE A 17 -57.30 -6.14 4.65
CA ILE A 17 -57.65 -4.68 4.48
C ILE A 17 -57.36 -3.81 5.75
N VAL A 18 -56.73 -2.64 5.49
CA VAL A 18 -56.66 -1.35 6.25
C VAL A 18 -55.31 -1.08 6.96
N LEU A 19 -54.38 -0.32 6.37
CA LEU A 19 -54.21 1.15 6.31
C LEU A 19 -53.69 1.80 7.60
N ALA A 20 -52.44 2.28 7.57
CA ALA A 20 -52.03 3.49 8.27
C ALA A 20 -50.80 4.12 7.58
N LEU A 21 -51.05 5.16 6.78
CA LEU A 21 -50.04 6.13 6.38
C LEU A 21 -49.62 6.92 7.63
N THR A 22 -48.33 6.92 7.95
CA THR A 22 -47.73 7.97 8.78
C THR A 22 -46.66 8.68 7.97
N ALA A 23 -47.04 9.84 7.44
CA ALA A 23 -46.11 10.83 6.92
C ALA A 23 -45.43 11.53 8.10
N GLY A 24 -44.10 11.44 8.19
CA GLY A 24 -43.25 12.17 9.12
C GLY A 24 -42.19 12.96 8.33
N PRO A 25 -41.78 14.16 8.80
CA PRO A 25 -41.26 15.22 7.94
C PRO A 25 -39.82 15.00 7.46
N LEU A 26 -39.57 15.53 6.26
CA LEU A 26 -38.26 15.77 5.67
C LEU A 26 -37.41 16.66 6.58
N GLY A 27 -36.39 16.09 7.22
CA GLY A 27 -35.28 16.84 7.80
C GLY A 27 -34.17 16.99 6.78
N LEU A 28 -34.00 18.19 6.21
CA LEU A 28 -32.82 18.53 5.42
C LEU A 28 -31.59 18.67 6.34
N PRO A 29 -30.37 18.36 5.86
CA PRO A 29 -29.16 18.40 6.67
C PRO A 29 -28.82 19.84 7.08
N ARG A 30 -28.61 20.07 8.38
CA ARG A 30 -27.88 21.24 8.86
C ARG A 30 -26.40 21.00 8.59
N SER A 31 -25.87 21.57 7.51
CA SER A 31 -24.44 21.78 7.34
C SER A 31 -23.97 22.76 8.40
N ALA A 32 -23.38 22.25 9.48
CA ALA A 32 -22.61 23.06 10.42
C ALA A 32 -21.22 23.29 9.81
N TYR A 33 -21.06 24.39 9.08
CA TYR A 33 -19.74 24.92 8.76
C TYR A 33 -19.18 25.54 10.05
N ALA A 34 -18.44 24.75 10.82
CA ALA A 34 -17.60 25.27 11.89
C ALA A 34 -16.33 25.88 11.27
N LEU A 35 -16.46 27.11 10.76
CA LEU A 35 -15.31 27.96 10.49
C LEU A 35 -14.80 28.47 11.84
N SER A 36 -13.67 27.92 12.29
CA SER A 36 -12.88 28.51 13.37
C SER A 36 -12.52 29.95 13.00
N GLU A 37 -13.22 30.91 13.58
CA GLU A 37 -12.77 32.30 13.59
C GLU A 37 -11.47 32.40 14.41
N LEU A 38 -10.36 32.63 13.71
CA LEU A 38 -9.11 33.06 14.31
C LEU A 38 -9.30 34.47 14.87
N LYS A 39 -9.22 34.59 16.20
CA LYS A 39 -9.32 35.86 16.92
C LYS A 39 -8.09 36.74 16.63
N PRO A 40 -8.24 37.94 16.05
CA PRO A 40 -7.12 38.87 15.89
C PRO A 40 -6.67 39.36 17.28
N ALA A 41 -5.37 39.33 17.52
CA ALA A 41 -4.77 39.90 18.74
C ALA A 41 -4.98 41.42 18.75
N GLN A 42 -5.89 41.91 19.59
CA GLN A 42 -6.05 43.34 19.86
C GLN A 42 -4.96 43.81 20.81
N LYS A 43 -4.06 44.61 20.23
CA LYS A 43 -3.15 45.55 20.87
C LYS A 43 -3.99 46.69 21.48
N ASN A 44 -3.72 47.04 22.74
CA ASN A 44 -3.91 48.36 23.40
C ASN A 44 -3.43 48.17 24.86
N GLU A 45 -2.22 48.58 25.21
CA GLU A 45 -1.89 49.93 25.72
C GLU A 45 -2.75 50.36 26.90
N SER A 46 -2.14 50.34 28.08
CA SER A 46 -2.55 51.10 29.27
C SER A 46 -1.28 51.40 30.07
N GLU A 47 -0.91 52.67 30.14
CA GLU A 47 0.07 53.28 31.06
C GLU A 47 -0.67 54.41 31.83
N PRO A 48 -0.12 54.99 32.92
CA PRO A 48 0.93 54.52 33.85
C PRO A 48 0.58 54.81 35.33
N GLN A 49 1.15 54.06 36.29
CA GLN A 49 1.35 54.59 37.65
C GLN A 49 2.71 54.15 38.22
N LYS A 50 3.49 55.16 38.60
CA LYS A 50 4.80 55.08 39.26
C LYS A 50 4.66 54.64 40.72
N GLN A 51 5.52 53.74 41.20
CA GLN A 51 6.47 53.99 42.30
C GLN A 51 7.17 52.69 42.75
N GLY A 52 8.51 52.74 42.79
CA GLY A 52 9.28 52.20 43.91
C GLY A 52 9.97 50.84 43.71
N GLY A 53 11.30 50.89 43.68
CA GLY A 53 12.13 49.92 44.41
C GLY A 53 12.63 48.68 43.65
N GLU A 54 13.87 48.77 43.19
CA GLU A 54 14.90 47.72 43.21
C GLU A 54 14.65 46.40 42.45
N GLN A 55 15.33 46.35 41.31
CA GLN A 55 15.59 45.19 40.45
C GLN A 55 16.72 44.31 41.02
N PRO A 56 16.56 42.98 41.01
CA PRO A 56 17.68 42.06 40.80
C PRO A 56 17.65 41.52 39.37
N GLN A 57 18.81 41.60 38.74
CA GLN A 57 19.12 41.24 37.37
C GLN A 57 19.69 39.81 37.35
N GLN A 58 19.13 38.91 36.54
CA GLN A 58 19.75 37.64 36.12
C GLN A 58 19.03 37.19 34.85
N ALA A 59 19.57 37.44 33.65
CA ALA A 59 20.69 36.77 32.97
C ALA A 59 20.11 36.02 31.77
N GLN A 60 20.01 36.73 30.64
CA GLN A 60 19.78 36.13 29.33
C GLN A 60 21.07 35.40 28.89
N PRO A 61 20.96 34.19 28.31
CA PRO A 61 22.09 33.52 27.67
C PRO A 61 22.61 34.33 26.47
N ALA A 62 23.92 34.51 26.42
CA ALA A 62 24.63 35.12 25.29
C ALA A 62 24.58 34.19 24.07
N GLU A 63 24.26 34.76 22.91
CA GLU A 63 24.51 34.14 21.60
C GLU A 63 25.99 34.34 21.21
N PRO A 64 26.57 33.45 20.39
CA PRO A 64 28.03 33.35 20.21
C PRO A 64 28.60 34.44 19.31
N ASP A 65 29.85 34.80 19.64
CA ASP A 65 30.70 35.76 18.92
C ASP A 65 30.75 35.51 17.40
N GLU A 66 30.56 36.60 16.66
CA GLU A 66 30.95 36.74 15.27
C GLU A 66 32.47 36.59 15.17
N VAL A 67 32.93 35.53 14.51
CA VAL A 67 34.34 35.39 14.15
C VAL A 67 34.51 35.95 12.74
N GLU A 68 34.97 37.19 12.65
CA GLU A 68 35.62 37.71 11.44
C GLU A 68 36.84 36.83 11.14
N GLY A 69 36.72 36.03 10.08
CA GLY A 69 37.76 35.15 9.57
C GLY A 69 38.02 35.43 8.10
N ASP A 70 38.93 36.37 7.87
CA ASP A 70 39.77 36.58 6.69
C ASP A 70 39.70 35.46 5.64
N SER A 71 38.93 35.68 4.57
CA SER A 71 38.91 34.80 3.39
C SER A 71 39.92 35.31 2.38
N ASP A 72 41.19 35.09 2.68
CA ASP A 72 42.28 35.18 1.70
C ASP A 72 41.93 34.30 0.49
N GLY A 73 42.02 34.90 -0.70
CA GLY A 73 41.49 34.36 -1.94
C GLY A 73 42.06 32.99 -2.30
N ILE A 74 41.18 31.97 -2.36
CA ILE A 74 41.51 30.69 -2.97
C ILE A 74 41.32 30.81 -4.50
N PRO A 75 42.38 30.67 -5.32
CA PRO A 75 42.24 30.66 -6.77
C PRO A 75 41.50 29.41 -7.22
N LEU A 76 40.47 29.57 -8.07
CA LEU A 76 39.79 28.44 -8.70
C LEU A 76 40.77 27.69 -9.63
N PRO A 77 40.82 26.35 -9.59
CA PRO A 77 41.58 25.58 -10.56
C PRO A 77 40.92 25.64 -11.95
N ASP A 78 41.76 25.78 -12.99
CA ASP A 78 41.33 25.79 -14.39
C ASP A 78 40.63 24.46 -14.79
N PRO A 79 39.59 24.51 -15.64
CA PRO A 79 38.93 23.33 -16.15
C PRO A 79 39.82 22.62 -17.18
N LEU A 80 40.42 21.50 -16.79
CA LEU A 80 41.07 20.56 -17.71
C LEU A 80 40.02 19.72 -18.45
N VAL A 81 39.39 20.28 -19.48
CA VAL A 81 38.73 19.48 -20.52
C VAL A 81 39.07 20.04 -21.91
N ASP A 82 40.02 19.37 -22.53
CA ASP A 82 40.39 19.52 -23.93
C ASP A 82 39.26 18.96 -24.82
N ARG A 83 38.44 19.85 -25.40
CA ARG A 83 37.55 19.48 -26.50
C ARG A 83 38.35 19.52 -27.79
N SER A 84 38.88 18.37 -28.22
CA SER A 84 38.81 17.83 -29.59
C SER A 84 39.89 16.79 -29.83
N ALA A 85 39.53 15.50 -29.75
CA ALA A 85 40.15 14.48 -30.61
C ALA A 85 39.32 13.18 -30.61
N GLY A 86 38.91 12.75 -31.80
CA GLY A 86 38.98 11.33 -32.16
C GLY A 86 37.82 10.44 -31.76
N GLN A 87 36.89 10.28 -32.71
CA GLN A 87 36.04 9.10 -32.85
C GLN A 87 36.81 7.80 -32.59
N THR A 88 36.39 7.00 -31.61
CA THR A 88 36.56 5.55 -31.64
C THR A 88 35.30 4.89 -31.07
N ASN A 89 34.64 4.16 -31.97
CA ASN A 89 33.71 3.04 -31.77
C ASN A 89 32.83 3.03 -30.50
N PRO A 90 31.48 3.02 -30.62
CA PRO A 90 30.67 2.50 -29.54
C PRO A 90 30.97 1.00 -29.40
N GLN A 91 31.88 0.65 -28.48
CA GLN A 91 31.87 -0.66 -27.87
C GLN A 91 30.49 -0.78 -27.21
N THR A 92 29.61 -1.48 -27.91
CA THR A 92 28.46 -2.16 -27.33
C THR A 92 28.94 -2.90 -26.09
N SER A 93 28.69 -2.31 -24.93
CA SER A 93 28.66 -3.01 -23.66
C SER A 93 27.62 -4.12 -23.85
N LYS A 94 28.12 -5.34 -24.05
CA LYS A 94 27.35 -6.57 -24.03
C LYS A 94 26.46 -6.53 -22.77
N PRO A 95 25.14 -6.70 -22.86
CA PRO A 95 24.34 -6.92 -21.67
C PRO A 95 24.98 -8.09 -20.93
N ALA A 96 25.19 -7.92 -19.63
CA ALA A 96 25.49 -9.04 -18.76
C ALA A 96 24.46 -10.13 -19.05
N ASP A 97 24.98 -11.34 -19.21
CA ASP A 97 24.29 -12.59 -19.48
C ASP A 97 23.08 -12.70 -18.53
N ASN A 98 21.90 -12.31 -19.02
CA ASN A 98 20.66 -12.56 -18.29
C ASN A 98 20.46 -14.07 -18.34
N GLY A 99 20.34 -14.69 -17.16
CA GLY A 99 19.79 -16.03 -17.03
C GLY A 99 18.47 -16.18 -17.79
N PRO A 100 17.94 -17.41 -17.91
CA PRO A 100 16.81 -17.72 -18.80
C PRO A 100 15.76 -16.62 -18.74
N GLU A 101 15.46 -15.99 -19.89
CA GLU A 101 14.53 -14.85 -19.97
C GLU A 101 13.19 -15.27 -19.36
N MET A 102 13.01 -14.99 -18.08
CA MET A 102 11.72 -15.09 -17.40
C MET A 102 10.85 -14.07 -18.10
N SER A 103 9.82 -14.54 -18.80
CA SER A 103 8.89 -13.65 -19.48
C SER A 103 8.15 -12.86 -18.41
N VAL A 104 8.42 -11.56 -18.32
CA VAL A 104 7.73 -10.65 -17.40
C VAL A 104 6.86 -9.69 -18.21
N VAL A 105 5.56 -9.69 -17.94
CA VAL A 105 4.61 -8.73 -18.51
C VAL A 105 3.96 -7.96 -17.37
N ILE A 106 4.15 -6.63 -17.34
CA ILE A 106 3.54 -5.73 -16.36
C ILE A 106 2.21 -5.23 -16.89
N GLU A 107 1.16 -5.33 -16.08
CA GLU A 107 -0.19 -4.89 -16.43
C GLU A 107 -0.87 -4.19 -15.26
N HIS A 108 -1.56 -3.08 -15.56
CA HIS A 108 -2.25 -2.28 -14.54
C HIS A 108 -3.78 -2.47 -14.63
N ASP A 109 -4.28 -2.93 -15.78
CA ASP A 109 -5.68 -3.26 -15.96
C ASP A 109 -5.96 -4.71 -15.56
N ILE A 110 -6.54 -4.88 -14.37
CA ILE A 110 -6.91 -6.20 -13.84
C ILE A 110 -7.84 -6.97 -14.78
N SER A 111 -8.60 -6.31 -15.67
CA SER A 111 -9.52 -6.97 -16.59
C SER A 111 -8.84 -7.88 -17.61
N LYS A 112 -7.54 -7.67 -17.86
CA LYS A 112 -6.72 -8.49 -18.76
C LYS A 112 -6.19 -9.78 -18.12
N ALA A 113 -6.28 -9.91 -16.79
CA ALA A 113 -5.94 -11.15 -16.13
C ALA A 113 -7.01 -12.24 -16.40
N PRO A 114 -6.64 -13.53 -16.35
CA PRO A 114 -7.60 -14.64 -16.44
C PRO A 114 -8.74 -14.49 -15.44
N GLU A 115 -9.94 -14.95 -15.82
CA GLU A 115 -11.13 -14.84 -14.96
C GLU A 115 -10.92 -15.44 -13.57
N ALA A 116 -10.23 -16.59 -13.49
CA ALA A 116 -9.93 -17.25 -12.23
C ALA A 116 -9.07 -16.38 -11.30
N VAL A 117 -8.05 -15.69 -11.85
CA VAL A 117 -7.18 -14.75 -11.12
C VAL A 117 -7.99 -13.57 -10.60
N ARG A 118 -8.79 -12.94 -11.48
CA ARG A 118 -9.64 -11.80 -11.12
C ARG A 118 -10.63 -12.16 -10.02
N LYS A 119 -11.26 -13.33 -10.12
CA LYS A 119 -12.21 -13.83 -9.15
C LYS A 119 -11.56 -14.09 -7.80
N LEU A 120 -10.46 -14.83 -7.74
CA LEU A 120 -9.76 -15.08 -6.48
C LEU A 120 -9.31 -13.78 -5.83
N ARG A 121 -8.70 -12.87 -6.61
CA ARG A 121 -8.29 -11.54 -6.12
C ARG A 121 -9.45 -10.81 -5.45
N GLN A 122 -10.61 -10.75 -6.09
CA GLN A 122 -11.77 -10.08 -5.51
C GLN A 122 -12.26 -10.77 -4.24
N GLN A 123 -12.28 -12.11 -4.23
CA GLN A 123 -12.70 -12.88 -3.04
C GLN A 123 -11.77 -12.67 -1.85
N ILE A 124 -10.45 -12.58 -2.08
CA ILE A 124 -9.47 -12.26 -1.03
C ILE A 124 -9.69 -10.83 -0.51
N ILE A 125 -9.88 -9.86 -1.42
CA ILE A 125 -10.18 -8.46 -1.03
C ILE A 125 -11.46 -8.39 -0.19
N ASP A 126 -12.54 -9.06 -0.61
CA ASP A 126 -13.82 -9.05 0.09
C ASP A 126 -13.71 -9.68 1.49
N ALA A 127 -12.96 -10.78 1.60
CA ALA A 127 -12.68 -11.43 2.87
C ALA A 127 -11.86 -10.52 3.81
N ALA A 128 -10.76 -9.96 3.30
CA ALA A 128 -9.91 -9.05 4.07
C ALA A 128 -10.64 -7.78 4.51
N SER A 129 -11.46 -7.20 3.63
CA SER A 129 -12.26 -5.99 3.91
C SER A 129 -13.29 -6.20 5.01
N SER A 130 -13.60 -7.46 5.36
CA SER A 130 -14.50 -7.75 6.47
C SER A 130 -13.84 -7.67 7.86
N GLY A 131 -12.51 -7.57 7.92
CA GLY A 131 -11.74 -7.57 9.17
C GLY A 131 -11.65 -8.93 9.87
N ASP A 132 -12.24 -9.98 9.30
CA ASP A 132 -12.22 -11.34 9.83
C ASP A 132 -11.20 -12.19 9.06
N ILE A 133 -9.99 -12.31 9.63
CA ILE A 133 -8.86 -13.01 9.00
C ILE A 133 -9.14 -14.51 8.76
N GLU A 134 -10.03 -15.13 9.53
CA GLU A 134 -10.41 -16.53 9.33
C GLU A 134 -11.10 -16.75 7.97
N LYS A 135 -11.69 -15.71 7.38
CA LYS A 135 -12.26 -15.79 6.02
C LYS A 135 -11.22 -15.98 4.93
N LEU A 136 -9.93 -15.80 5.22
CA LEU A 136 -8.86 -16.13 4.29
C LEU A 136 -8.54 -17.63 4.24
N ARG A 137 -8.87 -18.37 5.30
CA ARG A 137 -8.52 -19.79 5.45
C ARG A 137 -8.97 -20.66 4.28
N PRO A 138 -10.19 -20.51 3.72
CA PRO A 138 -10.62 -21.32 2.57
C PRO A 138 -9.75 -21.14 1.32
N PHE A 139 -9.22 -19.94 1.08
CA PHE A 139 -8.38 -19.66 -0.09
C PHE A 139 -6.98 -20.26 0.07
N ILE A 140 -6.43 -20.20 1.29
CA ILE A 140 -5.19 -20.86 1.65
C ILE A 140 -5.33 -22.39 1.54
N ALA A 141 -6.43 -22.93 2.09
CA ALA A 141 -6.75 -24.35 2.03
C ALA A 141 -6.85 -24.86 0.58
N ALA A 142 -7.48 -24.09 -0.31
CA ALA A 142 -7.61 -24.42 -1.73
C ALA A 142 -6.26 -24.42 -2.47
N GLY A 143 -5.28 -23.64 -1.98
CA GLY A 143 -3.93 -23.56 -2.54
C GLY A 143 -2.92 -24.53 -1.93
N GLN A 144 -3.27 -25.34 -0.91
CA GLN A 144 -2.38 -26.07 0.02
C GLN A 144 -1.09 -26.74 -0.50
N LYS A 145 -1.01 -27.15 -1.78
CA LYS A 145 0.23 -27.70 -2.34
C LYS A 145 1.17 -26.62 -2.89
N GLU A 146 0.59 -25.54 -3.37
CA GLU A 146 1.28 -24.42 -3.96
C GLU A 146 1.47 -23.26 -2.97
N PHE A 147 0.57 -23.11 -1.98
CA PHE A 147 0.56 -22.00 -1.02
C PHE A 147 1.75 -22.04 -0.07
N ARG A 148 2.48 -20.92 -0.01
CA ARG A 148 3.61 -20.73 0.90
C ARG A 148 3.55 -19.38 1.61
N ILE A 149 3.97 -19.40 2.86
CA ILE A 149 4.25 -18.23 3.68
C ILE A 149 5.72 -18.32 4.09
N ASP A 150 6.56 -17.46 3.53
CA ASP A 150 8.02 -17.53 3.75
C ASP A 150 8.40 -16.87 5.07
N GLY A 151 9.14 -17.59 5.92
CA GLY A 151 9.61 -17.09 7.22
C GLY A 151 8.75 -17.50 8.42
N ASN A 152 7.80 -18.42 8.26
CA ASN A 152 7.01 -18.95 9.37
C ASN A 152 6.73 -20.47 9.25
N ASP A 153 7.06 -21.23 10.29
CA ASP A 153 6.81 -22.68 10.41
C ASP A 153 5.50 -23.00 11.15
N ALA A 154 4.61 -22.03 11.35
CA ALA A 154 3.37 -22.23 12.08
C ALA A 154 2.46 -23.28 11.40
N GLU A 155 1.99 -24.25 12.20
CA GLU A 155 1.07 -25.29 11.74
C GLU A 155 -0.28 -24.71 11.27
N ASP A 156 -0.68 -23.57 11.84
CA ASP A 156 -1.89 -22.85 11.44
C ASP A 156 -1.56 -21.72 10.45
N PRO A 157 -2.02 -21.78 9.18
CA PRO A 157 -1.78 -20.73 8.20
C PRO A 157 -2.35 -19.36 8.58
N ILE A 158 -3.42 -19.30 9.39
CA ILE A 158 -3.94 -18.02 9.86
C ILE A 158 -3.05 -17.43 10.95
N ALA A 159 -2.57 -18.26 11.87
CA ALA A 159 -1.55 -17.82 12.82
C ALA A 159 -0.28 -17.35 12.08
N ALA A 160 0.07 -18.00 10.97
CA ALA A 160 1.18 -17.60 10.14
C ALA A 160 0.98 -16.22 9.51
N LEU A 161 -0.20 -15.93 8.96
CA LEU A 161 -0.50 -14.60 8.44
C LEU A 161 -0.50 -13.53 9.56
N LYS A 162 -1.06 -13.85 10.73
CA LYS A 162 -1.08 -12.92 11.86
C LYS A 162 0.31 -12.50 12.33
N SER A 163 1.34 -13.34 12.17
CA SER A 163 2.69 -13.00 12.61
C SER A 163 3.33 -11.85 11.81
N TYR A 164 2.79 -11.51 10.64
CA TYR A 164 3.23 -10.33 9.86
C TYR A 164 2.51 -9.04 10.25
N SER A 165 1.52 -9.14 11.15
CA SER A 165 0.78 -8.01 11.67
C SER A 165 1.46 -7.49 12.94
N GLY A 166 1.55 -6.18 13.07
CA GLY A 166 1.94 -5.48 14.30
C GLY A 166 0.81 -5.43 15.34
N ASP A 167 -0.39 -5.90 14.99
CA ASP A 167 -1.54 -6.05 15.87
C ASP A 167 -1.91 -7.54 16.08
N PRO A 168 -2.46 -7.90 17.25
CA PRO A 168 -2.78 -9.31 17.56
C PRO A 168 -3.97 -9.87 16.76
N ASP A 169 -4.79 -9.00 16.19
CA ASP A 169 -6.02 -9.39 15.50
C ASP A 169 -5.77 -9.71 14.02
N GLY A 170 -4.65 -9.23 13.45
CA GLY A 170 -4.29 -9.40 12.06
C GLY A 170 -4.85 -8.31 11.15
N LEU A 171 -5.28 -7.18 11.69
CA LEU A 171 -5.93 -6.11 10.90
C LEU A 171 -4.94 -5.41 9.97
N GLU A 172 -3.70 -5.21 10.40
CA GLU A 172 -2.65 -4.63 9.56
C GLU A 172 -2.33 -5.51 8.36
N VAL A 173 -2.13 -6.83 8.55
CA VAL A 173 -1.87 -7.74 7.41
C VAL A 173 -3.05 -7.81 6.44
N LEU A 174 -4.30 -7.72 6.94
CA LEU A 174 -5.48 -7.63 6.08
C LEU A 174 -5.48 -6.35 5.23
N ALA A 175 -5.13 -5.20 5.82
CA ALA A 175 -5.00 -3.94 5.09
C ALA A 175 -3.90 -4.02 4.02
N ILE A 176 -2.73 -4.55 4.38
CA ILE A 176 -1.61 -4.78 3.45
C ILE A 176 -2.08 -5.64 2.26
N ILE A 177 -2.75 -6.78 2.51
CA ILE A 177 -3.26 -7.65 1.44
C ILE A 177 -4.15 -6.87 0.46
N ILE A 178 -5.05 -6.03 0.97
CA ILE A 178 -5.94 -5.20 0.13
C ILE A 178 -5.11 -4.21 -0.70
N ASP A 179 -4.17 -3.52 -0.08
CA ASP A 179 -3.33 -2.51 -0.71
C ASP A 179 -2.48 -3.13 -1.83
N LEU A 180 -1.83 -4.26 -1.58
CA LEU A 180 -1.06 -4.99 -2.60
C LEU A 180 -1.94 -5.42 -3.77
N LEU A 181 -3.07 -6.09 -3.49
CA LEU A 181 -3.97 -6.57 -4.54
C LEU A 181 -4.59 -5.40 -5.31
N SER A 182 -4.66 -4.20 -4.76
CA SER A 182 -5.19 -3.00 -5.42
C SER A 182 -4.24 -2.36 -6.45
N THR A 183 -2.99 -2.82 -6.51
CA THR A 183 -1.99 -2.36 -7.50
C THR A 183 -2.07 -3.12 -8.83
N GLY A 184 -1.26 -2.70 -9.80
CA GLY A 184 -0.96 -3.51 -10.99
C GLY A 184 -0.20 -4.81 -10.67
N TYR A 185 -0.22 -5.76 -11.61
CA TYR A 185 0.42 -7.06 -11.47
C TYR A 185 1.51 -7.30 -12.50
N ALA A 186 2.41 -8.23 -12.20
CA ALA A 186 3.30 -8.83 -13.17
C ALA A 186 2.89 -10.28 -13.46
N HIS A 187 2.78 -10.64 -14.73
CA HIS A 187 2.68 -12.02 -15.18
C HIS A 187 4.09 -12.55 -15.40
N VAL A 188 4.47 -13.55 -14.62
CA VAL A 188 5.82 -14.13 -14.60
C VAL A 188 5.79 -15.59 -14.99
N ASP A 189 6.90 -16.06 -15.55
CA ASP A 189 7.19 -17.47 -15.83
C ASP A 189 6.08 -18.21 -16.59
N ALA A 190 5.50 -17.53 -17.59
CA ALA A 190 4.38 -18.02 -18.38
C ALA A 190 4.68 -19.40 -19.01
N GLY A 191 3.76 -20.35 -18.84
CA GLY A 191 3.89 -21.71 -19.35
C GLY A 191 4.75 -22.64 -18.49
N THR A 192 5.23 -22.19 -17.33
CA THR A 192 5.99 -23.02 -16.39
C THR A 192 5.15 -23.40 -15.16
N PRO A 193 5.58 -24.38 -14.33
CA PRO A 193 4.94 -24.65 -13.04
C PRO A 193 4.95 -23.44 -12.08
N ASP A 194 5.90 -22.52 -12.28
CA ASP A 194 6.08 -21.35 -11.45
C ASP A 194 5.23 -20.15 -11.90
N GLU A 195 4.52 -20.27 -13.03
CA GLU A 195 3.65 -19.22 -13.57
C GLU A 195 2.75 -18.60 -12.51
N ALA A 196 2.79 -17.26 -12.42
CA ALA A 196 2.06 -16.50 -11.42
C ALA A 196 1.72 -15.08 -11.90
N TYR A 197 0.64 -14.56 -11.31
CA TYR A 197 0.24 -13.16 -11.35
C TYR A 197 0.63 -12.54 -10.01
N VAL A 198 1.70 -11.75 -10.01
CA VAL A 198 2.38 -11.23 -8.81
C VAL A 198 1.96 -9.80 -8.54
N PHE A 199 1.52 -9.55 -7.31
CA PHE A 199 1.12 -8.24 -6.80
C PHE A 199 2.04 -7.83 -5.63
N PRO A 200 2.59 -6.61 -5.62
CA PRO A 200 2.54 -5.63 -6.69
C PRO A 200 3.56 -5.95 -7.78
N TYR A 201 3.38 -5.39 -8.97
CA TYR A 201 4.35 -5.52 -10.07
C TYR A 201 5.75 -4.97 -9.72
N PHE A 202 5.87 -4.14 -8.68
CA PHE A 202 7.16 -3.66 -8.16
C PHE A 202 8.09 -4.79 -7.70
N ALA A 203 7.54 -5.95 -7.30
CA ALA A 203 8.34 -7.11 -6.89
C ALA A 203 9.25 -7.65 -7.99
N VAL A 204 9.01 -7.30 -9.26
CA VAL A 204 9.79 -7.76 -10.41
C VAL A 204 10.36 -6.62 -11.25
N LYS A 205 10.17 -5.37 -10.83
CA LYS A 205 10.69 -4.19 -11.53
C LYS A 205 11.82 -3.56 -10.72
N ALA A 206 12.93 -3.25 -11.39
CA ALA A 206 14.05 -2.58 -10.75
C ALA A 206 13.65 -1.20 -10.22
N LEU A 207 13.83 -0.95 -8.92
CA LEU A 207 13.32 0.25 -8.24
C LEU A 207 13.93 1.57 -8.75
N ASN A 208 15.16 1.52 -9.24
CA ASN A 208 15.84 2.66 -9.87
C ASN A 208 15.24 3.05 -11.24
N THR A 209 14.40 2.20 -11.83
CA THR A 209 13.71 2.47 -13.11
C THR A 209 12.29 3.02 -12.94
N LEU A 210 11.82 3.17 -11.70
CA LEU A 210 10.47 3.69 -11.44
C LEU A 210 10.35 5.16 -11.87
N THR A 211 9.32 5.44 -12.65
CA THR A 211 8.91 6.80 -13.00
C THR A 211 8.28 7.50 -11.79
N ALA A 212 8.11 8.83 -11.85
CA ALA A 212 7.51 9.58 -10.74
C ALA A 212 6.09 9.09 -10.37
N PRO A 213 5.17 8.82 -11.33
CA PRO A 213 3.86 8.24 -11.00
C PRO A 213 3.95 6.87 -10.32
N GLU A 214 4.88 6.02 -10.75
CA GLU A 214 5.07 4.69 -10.16
C GLU A 214 5.64 4.77 -8.74
N LYS A 215 6.54 5.74 -8.48
CA LYS A 215 7.00 6.02 -7.12
C LYS A 215 5.86 6.50 -6.23
N VAL A 216 4.94 7.31 -6.74
CA VAL A 216 3.74 7.73 -6.00
C VAL A 216 2.85 6.53 -5.69
N GLU A 217 2.67 5.60 -6.64
CA GLU A 217 1.90 4.38 -6.40
C GLU A 217 2.58 3.48 -5.34
N LEU A 218 3.89 3.26 -5.44
CA LEU A 218 4.65 2.51 -4.44
C LEU A 218 4.55 3.16 -3.05
N LEU A 219 4.65 4.48 -2.95
CA LEU A 219 4.51 5.22 -1.69
C LEU A 219 3.08 5.19 -1.09
N ARG A 220 2.09 4.60 -1.78
CA ARG A 220 0.79 4.31 -1.18
C ARG A 220 0.78 3.00 -0.40
N ILE A 221 1.72 2.10 -0.67
CA ILE A 221 1.81 0.79 -0.03
C ILE A 221 2.99 0.68 0.95
N ILE A 222 4.00 1.53 0.81
CA ILE A 222 5.14 1.62 1.71
C ILE A 222 5.41 3.07 2.14
N THR A 223 6.24 3.26 3.17
CA THR A 223 6.66 4.59 3.59
C THR A 223 7.83 5.11 2.76
N ALA A 224 8.11 6.42 2.88
CA ALA A 224 9.29 7.02 2.26
C ALA A 224 10.61 6.48 2.82
N GLY A 225 10.63 6.03 4.08
CA GLY A 225 11.79 5.37 4.69
C GLY A 225 12.05 4.02 4.03
N ASP A 226 11.01 3.19 3.92
CA ASP A 226 11.11 1.88 3.25
C ASP A 226 11.59 2.01 1.80
N LEU A 227 11.09 3.01 1.06
CA LEU A 227 11.54 3.25 -0.31
C LEU A 227 13.03 3.64 -0.37
N ALA A 228 13.51 4.44 0.58
CA ALA A 228 14.92 4.83 0.63
C ALA A 228 15.80 3.62 0.93
N ASP A 229 15.42 2.79 1.91
CA ASP A 229 16.14 1.56 2.26
C ASP A 229 16.19 0.59 1.07
N MET A 230 15.05 0.35 0.41
CA MET A 230 14.99 -0.52 -0.78
C MET A 230 15.81 0.02 -1.96
N GLN A 231 15.96 1.34 -2.10
CA GLN A 231 16.81 1.94 -3.13
C GLN A 231 18.29 1.78 -2.83
N GLU A 232 18.67 1.77 -1.55
CA GLU A 232 20.05 1.53 -1.13
C GLU A 232 20.49 0.10 -1.44
N TYR A 233 19.65 -0.89 -1.11
CA TYR A 233 19.93 -2.31 -1.38
C TYR A 233 19.61 -2.73 -2.83
N GLY A 234 18.80 -1.94 -3.54
CA GLY A 234 18.49 -2.13 -4.96
C GLY A 234 17.44 -3.21 -5.24
N ASN A 235 16.76 -3.72 -4.22
CA ASN A 235 15.73 -4.76 -4.35
C ASN A 235 14.44 -4.37 -3.62
N TYR A 236 13.31 -4.84 -4.15
CA TYR A 236 12.03 -4.76 -3.47
C TYR A 236 11.98 -5.79 -2.35
N SER A 237 11.82 -5.33 -1.11
CA SER A 237 11.82 -6.16 0.11
C SER A 237 10.49 -6.15 0.87
N PHE A 238 9.42 -5.58 0.30
CA PHE A 238 8.10 -5.59 0.94
C PHE A 238 7.28 -6.83 0.56
N TYR A 239 6.07 -6.91 1.12
CA TYR A 239 5.17 -8.03 0.93
C TYR A 239 4.73 -8.22 -0.53
N ARG A 240 4.53 -9.47 -0.94
CA ARG A 240 4.04 -9.84 -2.28
C ARG A 240 3.09 -11.02 -2.24
N ILE A 241 2.12 -11.00 -3.16
CA ILE A 241 1.11 -12.05 -3.35
C ILE A 241 1.23 -12.64 -4.74
N GLY A 242 1.21 -13.95 -4.83
CA GLY A 242 1.16 -14.69 -6.10
C GLY A 242 -0.15 -15.44 -6.26
N ILE A 243 -0.79 -15.28 -7.42
CA ILE A 243 -1.98 -16.05 -7.81
C ILE A 243 -1.65 -16.87 -9.06
N SER A 244 -1.98 -18.16 -9.07
CA SER A 244 -1.77 -19.03 -10.24
C SER A 244 -2.80 -18.73 -11.35
N PRO A 245 -2.53 -19.13 -12.61
CA PRO A 245 -3.48 -18.96 -13.72
C PRO A 245 -4.85 -19.61 -13.49
N ASP A 246 -4.91 -20.71 -12.72
CA ASP A 246 -6.14 -21.42 -12.34
C ASP A 246 -6.84 -20.80 -11.11
N GLY A 247 -6.36 -19.66 -10.60
CA GLY A 247 -7.02 -18.91 -9.53
C GLY A 247 -6.83 -19.53 -8.15
N LYS A 248 -5.63 -20.03 -7.85
CA LYS A 248 -5.23 -20.43 -6.50
C LYS A 248 -4.24 -19.43 -5.92
N TRP A 249 -4.30 -19.26 -4.61
CA TRP A 249 -3.31 -18.45 -3.89
C TRP A 249 -2.02 -19.27 -3.78
N LYS A 250 -0.95 -18.84 -4.48
CA LYS A 250 0.35 -19.51 -4.48
C LYS A 250 1.25 -19.05 -3.33
N PHE A 251 1.25 -17.78 -2.98
CA PHE A 251 2.09 -17.33 -1.88
C PHE A 251 1.65 -15.98 -1.32
N PHE A 252 2.00 -15.76 -0.06
CA PHE A 252 2.13 -14.46 0.57
C PHE A 252 3.49 -14.43 1.27
N THR A 253 4.41 -13.60 0.81
CA THR A 253 5.77 -13.57 1.36
C THR A 253 6.13 -12.15 1.77
N ALA A 254 6.89 -12.00 2.85
CA ALA A 254 7.72 -10.81 3.04
C ALA A 254 8.88 -10.85 2.03
N GLY A 255 9.45 -9.70 1.68
CA GLY A 255 10.72 -9.66 0.99
C GLY A 255 11.88 -9.65 1.99
N ASP A 256 13.05 -10.07 1.51
CA ASP A 256 14.33 -10.00 2.23
C ASP A 256 15.12 -8.75 1.83
#